data_AF-A0A9P6CY86-F1
#
_entry.id   AF-A0A9P6CY86-F1
#
_cell.length_a   1.000
_cell.length_b   1.000
_cell.length_c   1.000
_cell.angle_alpha   90.00
_cell.angle_beta   90.00
_cell.angle_gamma   90.00
#
_symmetry.space_group_name_H-M   'P 1'
#
loop_
_entity.id
_entity.type
_entity.pdbx_description
1 polymer ?
#
loop_
_entity_poly.entity_id
_entity_poly.type
_entity_poly.pdbx_seq_one_letter_code
_entity_poly.pdbx_strand_id
1 'polypeptide(L)'
;MQGYSGKEKRSLSIFVAHEKAIIDACAQHERTNCYLPDYRRCILFFIHITEYHVKFGDSWCFSSEALTQREIASIAQRDPSGAPQAVYHFMTYTFTEFIDTIIVKDIFITVSIFKNNYAPLPFTSSEALERFSNKILSRMHRQQSDLANISIAGEPFVLTQSDTDSSNFDVDATRRPVIFDFGEIGWLLASLANFTLLNTSSFTSDVSVHVFGDSLESVVTSSNLESMYAVKLCLGMTSKSDFGTTTTRQYNPLCRWPSESIEDHRPSLLR
;
A
#
# COMPACT_ATOMS: atom_id res chain seq x y z
N MET A 1 -25.43 3.41 19.74
CA MET A 1 -24.57 4.17 20.67
C MET A 1 -23.76 3.20 21.52
N GLN A 2 -22.57 2.79 21.07
CA GLN A 2 -21.61 2.05 21.91
C GLN A 2 -20.85 3.07 22.77
N GLY A 3 -20.83 2.88 24.08
CA GLY A 3 -20.13 3.77 25.00
C GLY A 3 -18.61 3.60 24.89
N TYR A 4 -17.90 4.69 24.58
CA TYR A 4 -16.44 4.73 24.61
C TYR A 4 -15.89 4.33 25.98
N SER A 5 -14.79 3.58 25.99
CA SER A 5 -14.11 3.16 27.21
C SER A 5 -13.54 4.38 27.96
N GLY A 6 -13.32 4.27 29.28
CA GLY A 6 -12.77 5.37 30.08
C GLY A 6 -11.39 5.87 29.63
N LYS A 7 -10.61 5.04 28.92
CA LYS A 7 -9.31 5.42 28.35
C LYS A 7 -9.46 6.32 27.11
N GLU A 8 -10.42 6.05 26.23
CA GLU A 8 -10.69 6.87 25.04
C GLU A 8 -11.18 8.27 25.41
N LYS A 9 -12.05 8.39 26.42
CA LYS A 9 -12.53 9.70 26.91
C LYS A 9 -11.40 10.58 27.41
N ARG A 10 -10.41 9.99 28.11
CA ARG A 10 -9.23 10.70 28.61
C ARG A 10 -8.27 11.13 27.49
N SER A 11 -8.14 10.30 26.45
CA SER A 11 -7.36 10.65 25.25
C SER A 11 -8.01 11.84 24.52
N LEU A 12 -9.32 11.80 24.27
CA LEU A 12 -10.01 12.89 23.57
C LEU A 12 -9.89 14.23 24.31
N SER A 13 -9.97 14.25 25.64
CA SER A 13 -9.84 15.49 26.42
C SER A 13 -8.48 16.17 26.30
N ILE A 14 -7.40 15.40 26.11
CA ILE A 14 -6.05 15.98 26.02
C ILE A 14 -5.86 16.73 24.70
N PHE A 15 -6.40 16.17 23.63
CA PHE A 15 -6.32 16.73 22.28
C PHE A 15 -7.19 17.97 22.15
N VAL A 16 -8.41 17.96 22.70
CA VAL A 16 -9.28 19.15 22.72
C VAL A 16 -8.59 20.33 23.41
N ALA A 17 -7.86 20.09 24.51
CA ALA A 17 -7.13 21.15 25.22
C ALA A 17 -5.95 21.75 24.42
N HIS A 18 -5.38 20.99 23.47
CA HIS A 18 -4.21 21.39 22.67
C HIS A 18 -4.54 21.66 21.19
N GLU A 19 -5.81 21.54 20.80
CA GLU A 19 -6.27 21.60 19.42
C GLU A 19 -5.74 22.82 18.67
N LYS A 20 -5.87 24.02 19.26
CA LYS A 20 -5.37 25.25 18.65
C LYS A 20 -3.87 25.20 18.39
N ALA A 21 -3.08 24.70 19.35
CA ALA A 21 -1.63 24.63 19.22
C ALA A 21 -1.21 23.62 18.14
N ILE A 22 -1.93 22.50 18.03
CA ILE A 22 -1.73 21.51 16.97
C ILE A 22 -2.02 22.12 15.60
N ILE A 23 -3.15 22.80 15.45
CA ILE A 23 -3.54 23.48 14.20
C ILE A 23 -2.50 24.54 13.80
N ASP A 24 -2.08 25.38 14.75
CA ASP A 24 -1.07 26.41 14.50
C ASP A 24 0.26 25.80 14.04
N ALA A 25 0.69 24.69 14.66
CA ALA A 25 1.89 23.96 14.27
C ALA A 25 1.78 23.34 12.88
N CYS A 26 0.64 22.73 12.54
CA CYS A 26 0.39 22.16 11.21
C CYS A 26 0.41 23.25 10.13
N ALA A 27 -0.27 24.37 10.37
CA ALA A 27 -0.31 25.50 9.44
C ALA A 27 1.09 26.11 9.25
N GLN A 28 1.89 26.19 10.31
CA GLN A 28 3.27 26.65 10.21
C GLN A 28 4.14 25.67 9.39
N HIS A 29 4.00 24.37 9.63
CA HIS A 29 4.71 23.33 8.88
C HIS A 29 4.39 23.39 7.39
N GLU A 30 3.11 23.56 7.02
CA GLU A 30 2.70 23.71 5.62
C GLU A 30 3.28 24.97 4.98
N ARG A 31 3.19 26.12 5.65
CA ARG A 31 3.79 27.37 5.11
C ARG A 31 5.29 27.27 4.89
N THR A 32 6.01 26.60 5.79
CA THR A 32 7.48 26.55 5.74
C THR A 32 7.99 25.45 4.81
N ASN A 33 7.24 24.38 4.58
CA ASN A 33 7.79 23.19 3.92
C ASN A 33 7.05 22.77 2.65
N CYS A 34 5.93 23.39 2.26
CA CYS A 34 5.12 22.96 1.11
C CYS A 34 5.85 22.96 -0.24
N TYR A 35 6.98 23.66 -0.35
CA TYR A 35 7.81 23.72 -1.55
C TYR A 35 8.91 22.66 -1.60
N LEU A 36 9.10 21.87 -0.55
CA LEU A 36 10.09 20.79 -0.53
C LEU A 36 9.59 19.61 -1.39
N PRO A 37 10.46 18.96 -2.18
CA PRO A 37 10.07 17.86 -3.06
C PRO A 37 9.48 16.65 -2.29
N ASP A 38 9.94 16.42 -1.06
CA ASP A 38 9.51 15.32 -0.19
C ASP A 38 8.57 15.81 0.93
N TYR A 39 7.87 16.93 0.71
CA TYR A 39 6.94 17.48 1.69
C TYR A 39 5.83 16.47 2.04
N ARG A 40 5.75 16.12 3.33
CA ARG A 40 4.63 15.35 3.91
C ARG A 40 3.86 16.22 4.90
N ARG A 41 2.53 16.13 4.87
CA ARG A 41 1.64 16.76 5.87
C ARG A 41 1.64 15.97 7.18
N CYS A 42 2.80 15.87 7.81
CA CYS A 42 3.03 15.17 9.07
C CYS A 42 4.01 15.98 9.95
N ILE A 43 3.74 16.10 11.24
CA ILE A 43 4.63 16.73 12.23
C ILE A 43 4.75 15.89 13.50
N LEU A 44 5.87 16.05 14.21
CA LEU A 44 5.99 15.64 15.60
C LEU A 44 5.46 16.75 16.50
N PHE A 45 4.56 16.42 17.43
CA PHE A 45 3.96 17.36 18.36
C PHE A 45 4.02 16.79 19.78
N PHE A 46 4.54 17.57 20.72
CA PHE A 46 4.66 17.15 22.11
C PHE A 46 3.47 17.65 22.94
N ILE A 47 2.78 16.73 23.61
CA ILE A 47 1.84 17.07 24.68
C ILE A 47 2.43 16.57 25.99
N HIS A 48 2.84 17.51 26.85
CA HIS A 48 3.65 17.24 28.04
C HIS A 48 5.00 16.58 27.71
N ILE A 49 5.14 15.29 28.00
CA ILE A 49 6.35 14.49 27.75
C ILE A 49 6.14 13.45 26.65
N THR A 50 4.93 13.40 26.07
CA THR A 50 4.56 12.40 25.07
C THR A 50 4.65 13.03 23.69
N GLU A 51 5.42 12.40 22.81
CA GLU A 51 5.52 12.75 21.40
C GLU A 51 4.36 12.11 20.62
N TYR A 52 3.75 12.89 19.73
CA TYR A 52 2.68 12.46 18.84
C TYR A 52 3.07 12.76 17.40
N HIS A 53 2.88 11.78 16.51
CA HIS A 53 2.92 12.02 15.08
C HIS A 53 1.54 12.49 14.62
N VAL A 54 1.45 13.72 14.15
CA VAL A 54 0.22 14.35 13.67
C VAL A 54 0.27 14.44 12.15
N LYS A 55 -0.52 13.61 11.46
CA LYS A 55 -0.82 13.78 10.04
C LYS A 55 -2.01 14.72 9.87
N PHE A 56 -1.96 15.63 8.91
CA PHE A 56 -2.99 16.65 8.70
C PHE A 56 -3.34 16.85 7.22
N GLY A 57 -4.50 17.44 6.93
CA GLY A 57 -5.01 17.67 5.58
C GLY A 57 -6.49 17.32 5.47
N ASP A 58 -7.00 17.25 4.24
CA ASP A 58 -8.40 16.91 4.00
C ASP A 58 -8.72 15.51 4.51
N SER A 59 -9.85 15.35 5.19
CA SER A 59 -10.23 14.06 5.79
C SER A 59 -10.42 12.94 4.79
N TRP A 60 -10.82 13.28 3.56
CA TRP A 60 -10.90 12.35 2.44
C TRP A 60 -9.54 11.72 2.10
N CYS A 61 -8.42 12.41 2.35
CA CYS A 61 -7.09 11.88 2.09
C CYS A 61 -6.66 10.81 3.10
N PHE A 62 -7.28 10.77 4.28
CA PHE A 62 -6.88 9.88 5.37
C PHE A 62 -8.00 8.96 5.85
N SER A 63 -9.18 8.98 5.22
CA SER A 63 -10.32 8.21 5.70
C SER A 63 -10.06 6.70 5.62
N SER A 64 -9.43 6.22 4.55
CA SER A 64 -9.01 4.82 4.43
C SER A 64 -7.96 4.47 5.47
N GLU A 65 -6.93 5.31 5.61
CA GLU A 65 -5.85 5.13 6.59
C GLU A 65 -6.39 5.03 8.03
N ALA A 66 -7.25 5.98 8.42
CA ALA A 66 -7.86 6.03 9.74
C ALA A 66 -8.78 4.82 10.02
N LEU A 67 -9.54 4.37 9.01
CA LEU A 67 -10.39 3.17 9.13
C LEU A 67 -9.54 1.91 9.30
N THR A 68 -8.52 1.73 8.47
CA THR A 68 -7.58 0.61 8.54
C THR A 68 -6.91 0.57 9.90
N GLN A 69 -6.42 1.71 10.38
CA GLN A 69 -5.77 1.79 11.67
C GLN A 69 -6.73 1.45 12.82
N ARG A 70 -7.98 1.94 12.76
CA ARG A 70 -9.01 1.61 13.75
C ARG A 70 -9.29 0.11 13.77
N GLU A 71 -9.37 -0.52 12.61
CA GLU A 71 -9.62 -1.96 12.50
C GLU A 71 -8.44 -2.76 13.10
N ILE A 72 -7.20 -2.43 12.72
CA ILE A 72 -5.99 -3.07 13.25
C ILE A 72 -5.89 -2.88 14.77
N ALA A 73 -6.16 -1.69 15.29
CA ALA A 73 -6.20 -1.43 16.72
C ALA A 73 -7.27 -2.29 17.42
N SER A 74 -8.43 -2.49 16.80
CA SER A 74 -9.49 -3.34 17.35
C SER A 74 -9.09 -4.82 17.38
N ILE A 75 -8.38 -5.30 16.35
CA ILE A 75 -7.82 -6.65 16.29
C ILE A 75 -6.78 -6.82 17.39
N ALA A 76 -5.87 -5.86 17.55
CA ALA A 76 -4.85 -5.87 18.61
C ALA A 76 -5.41 -5.84 20.03
N GLN A 77 -6.60 -5.26 20.23
CA GLN A 77 -7.28 -5.33 21.51
C GLN A 77 -7.89 -6.72 21.78
N ARG A 78 -8.35 -7.41 20.73
CA ARG A 78 -8.94 -8.76 20.83
C ARG A 78 -7.89 -9.85 20.94
N ASP A 79 -6.76 -9.68 20.27
CA ASP A 79 -5.60 -10.58 20.32
C ASP A 79 -4.31 -9.78 20.59
N PRO A 80 -4.02 -9.49 21.87
CA PRO A 80 -2.82 -8.75 22.26
C PRO A 80 -1.51 -9.49 21.98
N SER A 81 -1.57 -10.80 21.73
CA SER A 81 -0.42 -11.67 21.47
C SER A 81 -0.07 -11.82 20.00
N GLY A 82 -1.05 -11.70 19.10
CA GLY A 82 -0.88 -12.01 17.68
C GLY A 82 -0.87 -10.81 16.73
N ALA A 83 -1.35 -9.64 17.16
CA ALA A 83 -1.53 -8.51 16.27
C ALA A 83 -0.49 -7.39 16.46
N PRO A 84 -0.02 -6.75 15.37
CA PRO A 84 0.85 -5.59 15.46
C PRO A 84 0.19 -4.47 16.24
N GLN A 85 0.96 -3.77 17.07
CA GLN A 85 0.44 -2.58 17.74
C GLN A 85 0.38 -1.42 16.75
N ALA A 86 -0.83 -0.91 16.49
CA ALA A 86 -0.98 0.39 15.86
C ALA A 86 -0.66 1.49 16.89
N VAL A 87 0.52 2.12 16.76
CA VAL A 87 0.96 3.21 17.65
C VAL A 87 0.79 4.55 16.93
N TYR A 88 -0.45 4.98 16.70
CA TYR A 88 -0.72 6.36 16.27
C TYR A 88 -2.04 6.88 16.85
N HIS A 89 -2.05 8.16 17.20
CA HIS A 89 -3.30 8.89 17.43
C HIS A 89 -3.46 9.87 16.27
N PHE A 90 -4.33 9.53 15.31
CA PHE A 90 -4.68 10.47 14.25
C PHE A 90 -5.66 11.51 14.79
N MET A 91 -5.34 12.78 14.58
CA MET A 91 -6.33 13.84 14.55
C MET A 91 -6.58 14.19 13.08
N THR A 92 -7.55 13.54 12.45
CA THR A 92 -8.13 14.06 11.21
C THR A 92 -9.01 15.25 11.56
N TYR A 93 -8.61 16.46 11.17
CA TYR A 93 -9.51 17.60 11.28
C TYR A 93 -10.57 17.56 10.17
N THR A 94 -11.69 16.88 10.46
CA THR A 94 -13.05 17.38 10.14
C THR A 94 -13.99 16.97 11.25
N PHE A 95 -14.59 17.96 11.93
CA PHE A 95 -15.82 17.76 12.68
C PHE A 95 -16.98 17.69 11.69
N THR A 96 -17.32 16.48 11.27
CA THR A 96 -18.65 16.15 10.75
C THR A 96 -19.03 14.83 11.39
N GLU A 97 -20.13 14.81 12.13
CA GLU A 97 -20.83 13.58 12.51
C GLU A 97 -21.04 12.74 11.26
N PHE A 98 -20.22 11.70 11.06
CA PHE A 98 -20.52 10.70 10.05
C PHE A 98 -21.22 9.53 10.72
N ILE A 99 -22.53 9.57 10.56
CA ILE A 99 -23.50 8.49 10.72
C ILE A 99 -23.01 7.26 9.96
N ASP A 100 -23.22 6.09 10.58
CA ASP A 100 -23.03 4.75 10.03
C ASP A 100 -23.27 4.69 8.52
N THR A 101 -22.19 4.68 7.73
CA THR A 101 -22.25 4.25 6.34
C THR A 101 -21.03 3.38 6.06
N ILE A 102 -21.19 2.08 6.34
CA ILE A 102 -20.31 1.02 5.87
C ILE A 102 -20.48 0.97 4.34
N ILE A 103 -19.74 1.80 3.61
CA ILE A 103 -19.55 1.65 2.17
C ILE A 103 -18.40 0.67 1.97
N VAL A 104 -18.67 -0.63 2.10
CA VAL A 104 -17.80 -1.71 1.59
C VAL A 104 -18.13 -1.93 0.11
N LYS A 105 -18.08 -0.87 -0.70
CA LYS A 105 -18.42 -0.97 -2.13
C LYS A 105 -17.32 -0.54 -3.08
N ASP A 106 -16.37 0.26 -2.62
CA ASP A 106 -15.22 0.60 -3.45
C ASP A 106 -13.97 0.05 -2.76
N ILE A 107 -13.69 -1.23 -3.02
CA ILE A 107 -12.34 -1.75 -2.81
C ILE A 107 -11.46 -0.98 -3.80
N PHE A 108 -10.89 0.14 -3.35
CA PHE A 108 -9.83 0.81 -4.08
C PHE A 108 -8.64 -0.15 -4.06
N ILE A 109 -8.51 -0.93 -5.13
CA ILE A 109 -7.31 -1.72 -5.34
C ILE A 109 -6.22 -0.72 -5.74
N THR A 110 -5.54 -0.13 -4.76
CA THR A 110 -4.30 0.62 -4.97
C THR A 110 -3.21 -0.38 -5.28
N VAL A 111 -3.14 -0.80 -6.54
CA VAL A 111 -2.15 -1.77 -6.98
C VAL A 111 -0.89 -1.03 -7.43
N SER A 112 0.23 -1.38 -6.81
CA SER A 112 1.61 -0.99 -7.17
C SER A 112 2.05 -1.38 -8.60
N ILE A 113 1.19 -2.04 -9.38
CA ILE A 113 1.41 -2.30 -10.81
C ILE A 113 1.11 -1.07 -11.68
N PHE A 114 0.31 -0.11 -11.18
CA PHE A 114 -0.06 1.07 -11.94
C PHE A 114 0.87 2.24 -11.67
N LYS A 115 1.09 3.06 -12.69
CA LYS A 115 1.86 4.30 -12.56
C LYS A 115 1.20 5.21 -11.52
N ASN A 116 2.02 5.73 -10.59
CA ASN A 116 1.58 6.57 -9.47
C ASN A 116 0.54 5.89 -8.54
N ASN A 117 0.46 4.55 -8.53
CA ASN A 117 -0.52 3.77 -7.74
C ASN A 117 -1.99 4.02 -8.13
N TYR A 118 -2.27 4.61 -9.30
CA TYR A 118 -3.63 4.86 -9.79
C TYR A 118 -3.98 3.96 -10.96
N ALA A 119 -4.99 3.10 -10.76
CA ALA A 119 -5.60 2.36 -11.85
C ALA A 119 -6.15 3.34 -12.92
N PRO A 120 -5.89 3.10 -14.22
CA PRO A 120 -6.41 3.96 -15.29
C PRO A 120 -7.93 3.90 -15.40
N LEU A 121 -8.55 2.85 -14.83
CA LEU A 121 -9.99 2.62 -14.80
C LEU A 121 -10.36 2.03 -13.43
N PRO A 122 -11.54 2.35 -12.86
CA PRO A 122 -12.06 1.61 -11.74
C PRO A 122 -12.41 0.18 -12.18
N PHE A 123 -11.83 -0.81 -11.50
CA PHE A 123 -12.16 -2.22 -11.75
C PHE A 123 -13.26 -2.67 -10.80
N THR A 124 -14.37 -3.14 -11.35
CA THR A 124 -15.53 -3.59 -10.56
C THR A 124 -15.41 -5.03 -10.05
N SER A 125 -14.40 -5.79 -10.51
CA SER A 125 -14.15 -7.18 -10.10
C SER A 125 -12.72 -7.64 -10.45
N SER A 126 -12.26 -8.74 -9.85
CA SER A 126 -10.96 -9.35 -10.17
C SER A 126 -10.91 -9.88 -11.62
N GLU A 127 -12.03 -10.36 -12.17
CA GLU A 127 -12.12 -10.77 -13.58
C GLU A 127 -11.97 -9.57 -14.53
N ALA A 128 -12.45 -8.38 -14.14
CA ALA A 128 -12.26 -7.18 -14.94
C ALA A 128 -10.78 -6.76 -14.98
N LEU A 129 -10.11 -6.83 -13.82
CA LEU A 129 -8.67 -6.57 -13.71
C LEU A 129 -7.85 -7.61 -14.49
N GLU A 130 -8.18 -8.89 -14.38
CA GLU A 130 -7.54 -9.98 -15.14
C GLU A 130 -7.66 -9.77 -16.64
N ARG A 131 -8.88 -9.53 -17.15
CA ARG A 131 -9.10 -9.27 -18.58
C ARG A 131 -8.31 -8.06 -19.07
N PHE A 132 -8.20 -7.02 -18.26
CA PHE A 132 -7.40 -5.85 -18.58
C PHE A 132 -5.91 -6.19 -18.68
N SER A 133 -5.36 -6.89 -17.69
CA SER A 133 -3.95 -7.31 -17.68
C SER A 133 -3.63 -8.25 -18.85
N ASN A 134 -4.49 -9.23 -19.14
CA ASN A 134 -4.33 -10.14 -20.28
C ASN A 134 -4.47 -9.45 -21.63
N LYS A 135 -5.26 -8.36 -21.71
CA LYS A 135 -5.30 -7.52 -22.92
C LYS A 135 -3.96 -6.82 -23.16
N ILE A 136 -3.26 -6.39 -22.11
CA ILE A 136 -1.91 -5.83 -22.22
C ILE A 136 -0.94 -6.91 -22.69
N LEU A 137 -0.95 -8.09 -22.06
CA LEU A 137 -0.11 -9.22 -22.46
C LEU A 137 -0.35 -9.66 -23.91
N SER A 138 -1.59 -9.68 -24.39
CA SER A 138 -1.90 -10.01 -25.79
C SER A 138 -1.20 -9.10 -26.81
N ARG A 139 -0.90 -7.84 -26.42
CA ARG A 139 -0.13 -6.92 -27.26
C ARG A 139 1.36 -7.21 -27.17
N MET A 140 1.85 -7.57 -25.99
CA MET A 140 3.25 -7.96 -25.76
C MET A 140 3.59 -9.29 -26.43
N HIS A 141 2.63 -10.20 -26.55
CA HIS A 141 2.80 -11.49 -27.23
C HIS A 141 3.26 -11.39 -28.68
N ARG A 142 3.02 -10.26 -29.34
CA ARG A 142 3.56 -9.98 -30.67
C ARG A 142 5.10 -9.86 -30.68
N GLN A 143 5.69 -9.67 -29.51
CA GLN A 143 7.12 -9.45 -29.28
C GLN A 143 7.74 -10.51 -28.36
N GLN A 144 6.97 -11.10 -27.44
CA GLN A 144 7.40 -12.12 -26.48
C GLN A 144 6.36 -13.24 -26.42
N SER A 145 6.58 -14.34 -27.13
CA SER A 145 5.60 -15.44 -27.25
C SER A 145 5.36 -16.20 -25.94
N ASP A 146 6.27 -16.11 -24.98
CA ASP A 146 6.38 -17.10 -23.90
C ASP A 146 5.69 -16.67 -22.59
N LEU A 147 5.16 -15.46 -22.53
CA LEU A 147 4.44 -14.98 -21.34
C LEU A 147 3.13 -15.77 -21.14
N ALA A 148 2.82 -16.18 -19.92
CA ALA A 148 1.52 -16.80 -19.66
C ALA A 148 0.41 -15.75 -19.57
N ASN A 149 -0.84 -16.16 -19.74
CA ASN A 149 -1.95 -15.33 -19.27
C ASN A 149 -1.93 -15.27 -17.74
N ILE A 150 -2.22 -14.10 -17.18
CA ILE A 150 -2.44 -13.90 -15.75
C ILE A 150 -3.78 -14.54 -15.37
N SER A 151 -3.80 -15.27 -14.26
CA SER A 151 -4.98 -15.86 -13.63
C SER A 151 -5.09 -15.36 -12.20
N ILE A 152 -5.96 -14.38 -11.96
CA ILE A 152 -6.22 -13.77 -10.64
C ILE A 152 -7.72 -13.73 -10.28
N ALA A 153 -8.59 -14.11 -11.22
CA ALA A 153 -10.00 -14.29 -10.95
C ALA A 153 -10.21 -15.38 -9.88
N GLY A 154 -11.03 -15.07 -8.88
CA GLY A 154 -11.30 -15.98 -7.77
C GLY A 154 -10.17 -16.12 -6.74
N GLU A 155 -9.05 -15.40 -6.87
CA GLU A 155 -8.05 -15.36 -5.81
C GLU A 155 -8.60 -14.75 -4.51
N PRO A 156 -8.11 -15.19 -3.34
CA PRO A 156 -8.45 -14.54 -2.10
C PRO A 156 -7.86 -13.13 -2.06
N PHE A 157 -8.60 -12.22 -1.43
CA PHE A 157 -8.06 -10.93 -1.02
C PHE A 157 -7.24 -11.10 0.25
N VAL A 158 -6.04 -10.54 0.24
CA VAL A 158 -5.13 -10.47 1.38
C VAL A 158 -4.91 -9.00 1.73
N LEU A 159 -4.92 -8.70 3.03
CA LEU A 159 -4.60 -7.38 3.52
C LEU A 159 -3.08 -7.23 3.52
N THR A 160 -2.56 -6.23 2.81
CA THR A 160 -1.12 -6.03 2.65
C THR A 160 -0.76 -4.57 2.86
N GLN A 161 0.43 -4.34 3.39
CA GLN A 161 1.12 -3.06 3.23
C GLN A 161 1.90 -3.08 1.92
N SER A 162 1.48 -2.30 0.92
CA SER A 162 2.17 -2.24 -0.38
C SER A 162 3.48 -1.46 -0.31
N ASP A 163 3.60 -0.49 0.60
CA ASP A 163 4.85 0.21 0.87
C ASP A 163 5.67 -0.53 1.92
N THR A 164 6.41 -1.52 1.44
CA THR A 164 7.23 -2.41 2.23
C THR A 164 8.65 -1.86 2.47
N ASP A 165 8.84 -0.54 2.49
CA ASP A 165 10.11 0.06 2.93
C ASP A 165 10.39 -0.28 4.39
N SER A 166 11.66 -0.53 4.73
CA SER A 166 12.04 -0.95 6.09
C SER A 166 11.73 0.11 7.14
N SER A 167 11.66 1.40 6.77
CA SER A 167 11.27 2.48 7.68
C SER A 167 9.81 2.42 8.12
N ASN A 168 8.98 1.63 7.44
CA ASN A 168 7.57 1.42 7.80
C ASN A 168 7.36 0.24 8.78
N PHE A 169 8.44 -0.41 9.22
CA PHE A 169 8.39 -1.52 10.18
C PHE A 169 9.38 -1.29 11.31
N ASP A 170 8.95 -1.61 12.52
CA ASP A 170 9.83 -1.56 13.69
C ASP A 170 9.39 -2.59 14.72
N VAL A 171 10.09 -2.62 15.84
CA VAL A 171 9.84 -3.49 16.97
C VAL A 171 9.78 -2.63 18.24
N ASP A 172 8.68 -2.68 18.97
CA ASP A 172 8.53 -1.90 20.20
C ASP A 172 9.47 -2.38 21.32
N ALA A 173 9.50 -1.64 22.43
CA ALA A 173 10.31 -1.97 23.61
C ALA A 173 10.01 -3.37 24.21
N THR A 174 8.88 -3.97 23.86
CA THR A 174 8.46 -5.30 24.29
C THR A 174 8.68 -6.39 23.24
N ARG A 175 9.44 -6.08 22.18
CA ARG A 175 9.73 -6.99 21.05
C ARG A 175 8.53 -7.33 20.17
N ARG A 176 7.47 -6.50 20.17
CA ARG A 176 6.31 -6.71 19.30
C ARG A 176 6.47 -5.92 17.99
N PRO A 177 6.02 -6.48 16.85
CA PRO A 177 6.09 -5.77 15.59
C PRO A 177 5.19 -4.54 15.61
N VAL A 178 5.72 -3.46 15.05
CA VAL A 178 5.04 -2.19 14.84
C VAL A 178 5.05 -1.92 13.34
N ILE A 179 3.90 -1.49 12.83
CA ILE A 179 3.72 -1.14 11.43
C ILE A 179 3.38 0.35 11.38
N PHE A 180 4.04 1.07 10.48
CA PHE A 180 3.84 2.49 10.23
C PHE A 180 3.29 2.74 8.83
N ASP A 181 2.83 3.97 8.61
CA ASP A 181 2.34 4.48 7.31
C ASP A 181 1.22 3.63 6.68
N PHE A 182 0.07 3.58 7.38
CA PHE A 182 -1.11 2.80 6.98
C PHE A 182 -1.78 3.27 5.68
N GLY A 183 -1.30 4.36 5.07
CA GLY A 183 -1.84 4.92 3.83
C GLY A 183 -1.73 3.95 2.64
N GLU A 184 -0.78 3.02 2.71
CA GLU A 184 -0.52 1.99 1.70
C GLU A 184 -0.96 0.59 2.19
N ILE A 185 -1.75 0.50 3.27
CA ILE A 185 -2.39 -0.76 3.65
C ILE A 185 -3.72 -0.90 2.91
N GLY A 186 -3.83 -1.95 2.12
CA GLY A 186 -5.00 -2.23 1.29
C GLY A 186 -5.22 -3.71 1.05
N TRP A 187 -6.39 -4.04 0.50
CA TRP A 187 -6.72 -5.39 0.06
C TRP A 187 -6.19 -5.62 -1.36
N LEU A 188 -5.33 -6.61 -1.53
CA LEU A 188 -4.82 -7.05 -2.82
C LEU A 188 -5.22 -8.52 -3.07
N LEU A 189 -5.34 -8.90 -4.35
CA LEU A 189 -5.41 -10.32 -4.70
C LEU A 189 -4.07 -10.98 -4.37
N ALA A 190 -4.09 -12.23 -3.94
CA ALA A 190 -2.90 -12.93 -3.44
C ALA A 190 -1.69 -12.85 -4.39
N SER A 191 -1.86 -13.03 -5.69
CA SER A 191 -0.75 -12.92 -6.64
C SER A 191 -0.18 -11.49 -6.73
N LEU A 192 -1.02 -10.46 -6.61
CA LEU A 192 -0.58 -9.06 -6.60
C LEU A 192 0.15 -8.69 -5.30
N ALA A 193 -0.30 -9.24 -4.18
CA ALA A 193 0.38 -9.13 -2.90
C ALA A 193 1.78 -9.76 -2.97
N ASN A 194 1.87 -10.99 -3.47
CA ASN A 194 3.13 -11.69 -3.66
C ASN A 194 4.06 -10.92 -4.60
N PHE A 195 3.51 -10.38 -5.69
CA PHE A 195 4.27 -9.56 -6.62
C PHE A 195 4.84 -8.30 -5.97
N THR A 196 4.06 -7.63 -5.10
CA THR A 196 4.54 -6.45 -4.39
C THR A 196 5.66 -6.81 -3.43
N LEU A 197 5.50 -7.88 -2.65
CA LEU A 197 6.52 -8.33 -1.69
C LEU A 197 7.83 -8.76 -2.37
N LEU A 198 7.76 -9.41 -3.52
CA LEU A 198 8.95 -9.94 -4.20
C LEU A 198 9.72 -8.89 -5.04
N ASN A 199 9.21 -7.67 -5.22
CA ASN A 199 9.69 -6.74 -6.27
C ASN A 199 10.07 -5.34 -5.76
N THR A 200 10.50 -5.21 -4.51
CA THR A 200 10.65 -3.88 -3.86
C THR A 200 12.02 -3.61 -3.24
N SER A 201 12.63 -4.51 -2.47
CA SER A 201 13.93 -4.23 -1.82
C SER A 201 14.64 -5.50 -1.28
N SER A 202 15.88 -5.36 -0.81
CA SER A 202 16.57 -6.42 -0.05
C SER A 202 15.80 -6.80 1.22
N PHE A 203 15.26 -5.81 1.93
CA PHE A 203 14.40 -6.03 3.09
C PHE A 203 13.20 -6.91 2.72
N THR A 204 12.51 -6.65 1.61
CA THR A 204 11.36 -7.48 1.24
C THR A 204 11.74 -8.87 0.74
N SER A 205 12.92 -9.01 0.14
CA SER A 205 13.48 -10.33 -0.15
C SER A 205 13.61 -11.15 1.13
N ASP A 206 14.18 -10.58 2.19
CA ASP A 206 14.31 -11.27 3.49
C ASP A 206 12.93 -11.59 4.11
N VAL A 207 12.00 -10.63 4.08
CA VAL A 207 10.62 -10.85 4.54
C VAL A 207 9.95 -11.98 3.74
N SER A 208 10.16 -12.04 2.42
CA SER A 208 9.54 -13.05 1.56
C SER A 208 9.97 -14.48 1.91
N VAL A 209 11.23 -14.68 2.31
CA VAL A 209 11.73 -15.98 2.78
C VAL A 209 10.95 -16.43 4.02
N HIS A 210 10.68 -15.51 4.95
CA HIS A 210 9.93 -15.81 6.16
C HIS A 210 8.42 -16.00 5.90
N VAL A 211 7.83 -15.21 4.99
CA VAL A 211 6.41 -15.28 4.67
C VAL A 211 6.07 -16.54 3.88
N PHE A 212 6.89 -16.91 2.89
CA PHE A 212 6.60 -18.03 2.00
C PHE A 212 7.23 -19.36 2.46
N GLY A 213 8.34 -19.32 3.21
CA GLY A 213 9.05 -20.52 3.66
C GLY A 213 9.33 -21.49 2.50
N ASP A 214 8.94 -22.75 2.67
CA ASP A 214 9.10 -23.81 1.65
C ASP A 214 8.35 -23.53 0.33
N SER A 215 7.37 -22.62 0.35
CA SER A 215 6.60 -22.27 -0.86
C SER A 215 7.25 -21.18 -1.70
N LEU A 216 8.36 -20.57 -1.25
CA LEU A 216 9.00 -19.43 -1.93
C LEU A 216 9.32 -19.74 -3.39
N GLU A 217 9.93 -20.90 -3.66
CA GLU A 217 10.31 -21.30 -5.02
C GLU A 217 9.08 -21.39 -5.95
N SER A 218 7.98 -21.96 -5.46
CA SER A 218 6.71 -22.07 -6.20
C SER A 218 6.11 -20.70 -6.51
N VAL A 219 6.16 -19.75 -5.56
CA VAL A 219 5.63 -18.40 -5.76
C VAL A 219 6.49 -17.61 -6.75
N VAL A 220 7.81 -17.68 -6.61
CA VAL A 220 8.78 -16.99 -7.49
C VAL A 220 8.72 -17.53 -8.92
N THR A 221 8.52 -18.84 -9.10
CA THR A 221 8.40 -19.48 -10.41
C THR A 221 6.97 -19.44 -10.97
N SER A 222 6.03 -18.77 -10.30
CA SER A 222 4.68 -18.65 -10.80
C SER A 222 4.63 -17.82 -12.09
N SER A 223 3.93 -18.33 -13.09
CA SER A 223 3.78 -17.65 -14.37
C SER A 223 3.01 -16.32 -14.27
N ASN A 224 2.19 -16.17 -13.22
CA ASN A 224 1.54 -14.91 -12.86
C ASN A 224 2.58 -13.81 -12.56
N LEU A 225 3.62 -14.12 -11.79
CA LEU A 225 4.60 -13.14 -11.33
C LEU A 225 5.38 -12.54 -12.51
N GLU A 226 5.87 -13.39 -13.41
CA GLU A 226 6.58 -12.98 -14.63
C GLU A 226 5.68 -12.10 -15.52
N SER A 227 4.44 -12.53 -15.72
CA SER A 227 3.48 -11.82 -16.56
C SER A 227 3.06 -10.48 -15.94
N MET A 228 2.90 -10.40 -14.62
CA MET A 228 2.64 -9.17 -13.88
C MET A 228 3.81 -8.19 -13.97
N TYR A 229 5.05 -8.67 -13.93
CA TYR A 229 6.23 -7.83 -14.13
C TYR A 229 6.22 -7.18 -15.52
N ALA A 230 5.94 -7.97 -16.56
CA ALA A 230 5.75 -7.49 -17.93
C ALA A 230 4.65 -6.42 -18.03
N VAL A 231 3.50 -6.64 -17.38
CA VAL A 231 2.41 -5.65 -17.31
C VAL A 231 2.85 -4.37 -16.60
N LYS A 232 3.53 -4.45 -15.45
CA LYS A 232 4.05 -3.28 -14.71
C LYS A 232 4.99 -2.45 -15.58
N LEU A 233 5.95 -3.09 -16.27
CA LEU A 233 6.87 -2.39 -17.17
C LEU A 233 6.11 -1.68 -18.29
N CYS A 234 5.14 -2.37 -18.91
CA CYS A 234 4.31 -1.77 -19.96
C CYS A 234 3.56 -0.55 -19.43
N LEU A 235 2.88 -0.67 -18.29
CA LEU A 235 2.13 0.42 -17.65
C LEU A 235 3.02 1.60 -17.26
N GLY A 236 4.22 1.34 -16.73
CA GLY A 236 5.18 2.37 -16.34
C GLY A 236 5.75 3.16 -17.54
N MET A 237 5.86 2.50 -18.70
CA MET A 237 6.39 3.09 -19.93
C MET A 237 5.36 3.87 -20.76
N THR A 238 4.06 3.73 -20.52
CA THR A 238 3.06 4.48 -21.28
C THR A 238 2.51 5.67 -20.49
N SER A 239 2.36 6.81 -21.17
CA SER A 239 1.62 7.97 -20.68
C SER A 239 0.13 7.93 -21.02
N LYS A 240 -0.36 6.85 -21.66
CA LYS A 240 -1.74 6.73 -22.13
C LYS A 240 -2.60 6.01 -21.10
N SER A 241 -3.54 6.74 -20.51
CA SER A 241 -4.55 6.18 -19.60
C SER A 241 -5.55 5.27 -20.34
N ASP A 242 -5.73 5.47 -21.65
CA ASP A 242 -6.72 4.81 -22.47
C ASP A 242 -6.16 3.61 -23.23
N PHE A 243 -5.56 2.63 -22.55
CA PHE A 243 -5.20 1.35 -23.18
C PHE A 243 -6.37 0.67 -23.95
N GLY A 244 -7.60 1.20 -23.87
CA GLY A 244 -8.71 0.98 -24.80
C GLY A 244 -8.71 1.91 -26.04
N THR A 245 -8.54 1.27 -27.21
CA THR A 245 -9.05 1.71 -28.54
C THR A 245 -8.59 3.07 -29.08
N THR A 246 -7.43 3.09 -29.73
CA THR A 246 -7.28 3.94 -30.93
C THR A 246 -6.44 3.23 -31.97
N THR A 247 -7.09 2.90 -33.09
CA THR A 247 -6.49 2.55 -34.37
C THR A 247 -5.76 3.77 -34.94
N THR A 248 -4.57 4.07 -34.45
CA THR A 248 -3.63 4.93 -35.18
C THR A 248 -2.21 4.44 -34.95
N ARG A 249 -1.62 3.97 -36.05
CA ARG A 249 -0.18 3.67 -36.16
C ARG A 249 0.61 4.92 -35.80
N GLN A 250 1.30 4.89 -34.68
CA GLN A 250 2.57 5.59 -34.53
C GLN A 250 3.49 4.70 -33.68
N TYR A 251 4.63 4.39 -34.27
CA TYR A 251 5.73 3.62 -33.71
C TYR A 251 6.15 4.16 -32.34
N ASN A 252 6.48 3.27 -31.39
CA ASN A 252 7.41 3.59 -30.31
C ASN A 252 8.47 2.47 -30.22
N PRO A 253 9.75 2.72 -30.56
CA PRO A 253 10.81 1.71 -30.66
C PRO A 253 11.58 1.47 -29.35
N LEU A 254 10.91 1.51 -28.20
CA LEU A 254 11.49 1.26 -26.87
C LEU A 254 10.86 -0.04 -26.32
N CYS A 255 11.52 -1.15 -26.01
CA CYS A 255 12.91 -1.37 -25.64
C CYS A 255 13.40 -2.74 -26.16
N ARG A 256 14.60 -2.78 -26.74
CA ARG A 256 15.48 -3.96 -26.70
C ARG A 256 15.98 -4.08 -25.27
N TRP A 257 15.82 -5.24 -24.64
CA TRP A 257 16.61 -5.56 -23.45
C TRP A 257 17.86 -6.37 -23.87
N PRO A 258 19.07 -5.93 -23.51
CA PRO A 258 20.24 -6.79 -23.46
C PRO A 258 20.22 -7.58 -22.15
N SER A 259 20.19 -8.90 -22.25
CA SER A 259 20.43 -9.83 -21.16
C SER A 259 21.87 -9.70 -20.67
N GLU A 260 22.14 -8.80 -19.72
CA GLU A 260 23.37 -8.80 -18.91
C GLU A 260 23.15 -7.88 -17.69
N SER A 261 23.46 -8.38 -16.49
CA SER A 261 23.34 -7.76 -15.14
C SER A 261 22.05 -7.94 -14.32
N ILE A 262 21.42 -9.12 -14.40
CA ILE A 262 20.96 -9.75 -13.14
C ILE A 262 22.14 -10.58 -12.64
N GLU A 263 23.13 -9.92 -12.03
CA GLU A 263 24.10 -10.63 -11.20
C GLU A 263 23.40 -11.03 -9.90
N ASP A 264 22.94 -12.28 -9.91
CA ASP A 264 23.09 -13.28 -8.86
C ASP A 264 23.02 -12.78 -7.39
N HIS A 265 21.79 -12.55 -6.92
CA HIS A 265 21.43 -12.74 -5.51
C HIS A 265 20.38 -13.84 -5.41
N ARG A 266 20.76 -15.08 -5.80
CA ARG A 266 20.11 -16.26 -5.23
C ARG A 266 20.50 -16.34 -3.75
N PRO A 267 19.55 -16.51 -2.82
CA PRO A 267 19.88 -16.87 -1.45
C PRO A 267 20.58 -18.23 -1.48
N SER A 268 21.84 -18.29 -1.03
CA SER A 268 22.51 -19.56 -0.77
C SER A 268 21.86 -20.23 0.44
N LEU A 269 20.81 -21.01 0.19
CA LEU A 269 20.24 -21.94 1.15
C LEU A 269 21.09 -23.21 1.17
N LEU A 270 21.47 -23.63 2.39
CA LEU A 270 22.23 -24.83 2.79
C LEU A 270 23.76 -24.66 2.94
N ARG A 271 24.17 -24.31 4.17
CA ARG A 271 25.07 -25.14 4.99
C ARG A 271 24.68 -25.07 6.46
#